data_AF-A0A397UNJ3-F1
#
_entry.id   AF-A0A397UNJ3-F1
#
_cell.length_a   1.000
_cell.length_b   1.000
_cell.length_c   1.000
_cell.angle_alpha   90.00
_cell.angle_beta   90.00
_cell.angle_gamma   90.00
#
_symmetry.space_group_name_H-M   'P 1'
#
loop_
_entity.id
_entity.type
_entity.pdbx_description
1 polymer ?
#
loop_
_entity_poly.entity_id
_entity_poly.type
_entity_poly.pdbx_seq_one_letter_code
_entity_poly.pdbx_strand_id
1 'polypeptide(L)'
;IRFNEVVRKQSERRQLQGEDCRDCRRFYEITGPMPIPDTFGLNRGHGHTNQEEQSAEALMEARLQLTSRHRSRYSRAPTPPGFWRVGFPTSQELAETNEQSLQYEKSR
;
A
#
# COMPACT_ATOMS: atom_id res chain seq x y z
N ILE A 1 -12.81 -12.11 -11.08
CA ILE A 1 -11.66 -11.25 -11.46
C ILE A 1 -12.17 -9.82 -11.56
N ARG A 2 -11.60 -8.87 -10.80
CA ARG A 2 -12.01 -7.45 -10.89
C ARG A 2 -11.14 -6.75 -11.92
N PHE A 3 -11.74 -6.01 -12.84
CA PHE A 3 -11.01 -5.22 -13.83
C PHE A 3 -10.33 -4.03 -13.13
N ASN A 4 -9.03 -3.88 -13.36
CA ASN A 4 -8.28 -2.69 -12.97
C ASN A 4 -8.06 -1.81 -14.20
N GLU A 5 -8.80 -0.72 -14.27
CA GLU A 5 -8.64 0.28 -15.32
C GLU A 5 -7.27 0.96 -15.22
N VAL A 6 -6.64 1.21 -16.36
CA VAL A 6 -5.37 1.94 -16.43
C VAL A 6 -5.64 3.45 -16.27
N VAL A 7 -5.28 4.01 -15.12
CA VAL A 7 -5.36 5.46 -14.87
C VAL A 7 -4.16 6.17 -15.50
N ARG A 8 -4.40 7.00 -16.52
CA ARG A 8 -3.34 7.77 -17.19
C ARG A 8 -3.25 9.20 -16.67
N LYS A 9 -4.37 9.85 -16.35
CA LYS A 9 -4.36 11.26 -15.94
C LYS A 9 -3.79 11.43 -14.52
N GLN A 10 -3.02 12.49 -14.33
CA GLN A 10 -2.38 12.79 -13.05
C GLN A 10 -3.40 13.14 -11.97
N SER A 11 -4.42 13.93 -12.29
CA SER A 11 -5.49 14.31 -11.34
C SER A 11 -6.24 13.08 -10.82
N GLU A 12 -6.59 12.15 -11.71
CA GLU A 12 -7.23 10.87 -11.38
C GLU A 12 -6.30 9.98 -10.55
N ARG A 13 -5.00 9.93 -10.88
CA ARG A 13 -4.01 9.16 -10.11
C ARG A 13 -3.83 9.71 -8.70
N ARG A 14 -3.92 11.02 -8.50
CA ARG A 14 -3.77 11.67 -7.19
C ARG A 14 -4.92 11.32 -6.22
N GLN A 15 -6.07 10.94 -6.74
CA GLN A 15 -7.23 10.49 -5.94
C GLN A 15 -7.09 9.03 -5.47
N LEU A 16 -6.14 8.27 -6.04
CA LEU A 16 -5.90 6.88 -5.63
C LEU A 16 -5.16 6.82 -4.30
N GLN A 17 -5.52 5.83 -3.49
CA GLN A 17 -4.89 5.57 -2.21
C GLN A 17 -3.44 5.12 -2.41
N GLY A 18 -2.54 5.73 -1.65
CA GLY A 18 -1.14 5.34 -1.55
C GLY A 18 -1.03 4.06 -0.73
N GLU A 19 -0.34 3.06 -1.27
CA GLU A 19 -0.03 1.82 -0.56
C GLU A 19 1.44 1.83 -0.13
N ASP A 20 1.73 1.28 1.05
CA ASP A 20 3.07 1.13 1.58
C ASP A 20 3.64 -0.26 1.22
N CYS A 21 4.41 -0.33 0.14
CA CYS A 21 5.22 -1.53 -0.09
C CYS A 21 6.39 -1.57 0.91
N ARG A 22 7.02 -2.75 1.08
CA ARG A 22 8.19 -2.95 1.96
C ARG A 22 9.26 -1.88 1.76
N ASP A 23 9.56 -1.51 0.52
CA ASP A 23 10.62 -0.56 0.20
C ASP A 23 10.18 0.89 0.47
N CYS A 24 8.90 1.22 0.25
CA CYS A 24 8.32 2.51 0.64
C CYS A 24 8.34 2.70 2.15
N ARG A 25 7.95 1.68 2.92
CA ARG A 25 7.99 1.72 4.38
C ARG A 25 9.40 1.98 4.88
N ARG A 26 10.38 1.21 4.40
CA ARG A 26 11.80 1.40 4.74
C ARG A 26 12.30 2.80 4.39
N PHE A 27 11.88 3.35 3.25
CA PHE A 27 12.23 4.71 2.86
C PHE A 27 11.69 5.74 3.87
N TYR A 28 10.43 5.63 4.29
CA TYR A 28 9.84 6.55 5.27
C TYR A 28 10.44 6.38 6.67
N GLU A 29 10.76 5.16 7.09
CA GLU A 29 11.47 4.89 8.35
C GLU A 29 12.86 5.56 8.38
N ILE A 30 13.65 5.39 7.32
CA ILE A 30 15.01 5.95 7.23
C ILE A 30 14.97 7.48 7.11
N THR A 31 14.04 8.02 6.34
CA THR A 31 13.94 9.47 6.15
C THR A 31 13.27 10.17 7.34
N GLY A 32 12.53 9.45 8.19
CA GLY A 32 11.80 10.04 9.31
C GLY A 32 10.88 11.19 8.87
N PRO A 33 10.61 12.17 9.74
CA PRO A 33 9.83 13.36 9.40
C PRO A 33 10.66 14.39 8.61
N MET A 34 11.26 13.99 7.48
CA MET A 34 11.86 14.95 6.54
C MET A 34 10.78 15.81 5.88
N PRO A 35 10.99 17.12 5.68
CA PRO A 35 10.04 17.94 4.93
C PRO A 35 9.85 17.39 3.51
N ILE A 36 8.61 17.43 3.00
CA ILE A 36 8.25 16.90 1.69
C ILE A 36 8.86 17.79 0.60
N PRO A 37 9.47 17.25 -0.47
CA PRO A 37 10.01 18.02 -1.60
C PRO A 37 9.05 19.08 -2.14
N ASP A 38 7.75 18.77 -2.23
CA ASP A 38 6.72 19.68 -2.71
C ASP A 38 6.45 20.89 -1.76
N THR A 39 6.94 20.84 -0.52
CA THR A 39 6.91 21.98 0.41
C THR A 39 8.20 22.79 0.44
N PHE A 40 9.24 22.38 -0.31
CA PHE A 40 10.46 23.19 -0.50
C PHE A 40 10.15 24.40 -1.40
N GLY A 41 9.57 25.43 -0.77
CA GLY A 41 9.22 26.70 -1.43
C GLY A 41 8.02 27.41 -0.82
N LEU A 42 7.18 26.72 -0.04
CA LEU A 42 5.99 27.30 0.57
C LEU A 42 6.23 27.83 2.00
N ASN A 43 7.33 27.46 2.64
CA ASN A 43 7.71 27.96 3.97
C ASN A 43 8.83 29.01 3.89
N ARG A 44 8.52 30.19 3.33
CA ARG A 44 9.18 31.44 3.73
C ARG A 44 8.16 32.29 4.48
N GLY A 45 7.76 31.83 5.65
CA GLY A 45 6.90 32.58 6.55
C GLY A 45 7.14 32.12 7.97
N HIS A 46 7.72 32.99 8.79
CA HIS A 46 7.71 32.84 10.24
C HIS A 46 6.27 32.72 10.73
N GLY A 47 5.91 31.57 11.28
CA GLY A 47 4.64 31.34 11.94
C GLY A 47 4.79 30.19 12.92
N HIS A 48 5.05 30.52 14.18
CA HIS A 48 4.81 29.61 15.29
C HIS A 48 3.30 29.32 15.32
N THR A 49 2.87 28.23 14.71
CA THR A 49 1.51 27.72 14.86
C THR A 49 1.59 26.39 15.58
N ASN A 50 0.82 26.29 16.67
CA ASN A 50 0.77 25.20 17.64
C ASN A 50 1.00 23.82 17.01
N GLN A 51 2.09 23.15 17.42
CA GLN A 51 2.34 21.75 17.10
C GLN A 51 1.35 20.90 17.89
N GLU A 52 0.18 20.67 17.32
CA GLU A 52 -0.67 19.57 17.74
C GLU A 52 0.11 18.27 17.50
N GLU A 53 0.28 17.47 18.54
CA GLU A 53 0.96 16.17 18.55
C GLU A 53 0.20 15.16 17.66
N GLN A 54 0.30 15.32 16.34
CA GLN A 54 -0.14 14.29 15.42
C GLN A 54 0.76 13.07 15.60
N SER A 55 0.16 11.90 15.80
CA SER A 55 0.93 10.66 15.96
C SER A 55 1.87 10.47 14.76
N ALA A 56 3.06 9.92 15.01
CA ALA A 56 4.03 9.65 13.96
C ALA A 56 3.42 8.85 12.80
N GLU A 57 2.47 7.97 13.11
CA GLU A 57 1.68 7.17 12.17
C GLU A 57 0.81 8.02 11.25
N ALA A 58 0.06 8.98 11.81
CA ALA A 58 -0.80 9.88 11.02
C ALA A 58 0.03 10.77 10.08
N LEU A 59 1.19 11.25 10.54
CA LEU A 59 2.13 12.00 9.70
C LEU A 59 2.70 11.13 8.57
N MET A 60 3.02 9.87 8.86
CA MET A 60 3.49 8.91 7.85
C MET A 60 2.40 8.60 6.82
N GLU A 61 1.15 8.42 7.25
CA GLU A 61 0.02 8.17 6.35
C GLU A 61 -0.29 9.38 5.46
N ALA A 62 -0.32 10.59 6.02
CA ALA A 62 -0.48 11.83 5.25
C ALA A 62 0.64 11.98 4.22
N ARG A 63 1.88 11.68 4.60
CA ARG A 63 3.03 11.68 3.69
C ARG A 63 2.89 10.65 2.59
N LEU A 64 2.52 9.41 2.94
CA LEU A 64 2.27 8.33 1.99
C LEU A 64 1.25 8.78 0.93
N GLN A 65 0.15 9.38 1.35
CA GLN A 65 -0.91 9.81 0.46
C GLN A 65 -0.52 10.98 -0.44
N LEU A 66 0.44 11.81 -0.03
CA LEU A 66 0.96 12.90 -0.84
C LEU A 66 2.03 12.43 -1.83
N THR A 67 3.05 11.71 -1.35
CA THR A 67 4.28 11.47 -2.12
C THR A 67 4.39 10.09 -2.75
N SER A 68 3.56 9.11 -2.35
CA SER A 68 3.72 7.75 -2.85
C SER A 68 3.46 7.64 -4.34
N ARG A 69 4.35 6.91 -5.03
CA ARG A 69 4.18 6.50 -6.44
C ARG A 69 3.38 5.20 -6.55
N HIS A 70 3.35 4.40 -5.48
CA HIS A 70 2.55 3.18 -5.41
C HIS A 70 1.14 3.56 -4.97
N ARG A 71 0.23 3.57 -5.93
CA ARG A 71 -1.17 3.89 -5.71
C ARG A 71 -2.06 2.85 -6.35
N SER A 72 -3.12 2.48 -5.65
CA SER A 72 -4.11 1.53 -6.12
C SER A 72 -5.54 2.05 -5.87
N ARG A 73 -6.50 1.55 -6.64
CA ARG A 73 -7.93 1.76 -6.33
C ARG A 73 -8.41 0.81 -5.24
N TYR A 74 -7.82 -0.38 -5.17
CA TYR A 74 -8.24 -1.47 -4.31
C TYR A 74 -7.03 -2.31 -3.93
N SER A 75 -6.96 -2.72 -2.66
CA SER A 75 -5.99 -3.72 -2.22
C SER A 75 -6.22 -5.02 -2.97
N ARG A 76 -5.13 -5.63 -3.44
CA ARG A 76 -5.22 -6.96 -4.06
C ARG A 76 -5.61 -7.98 -3.00
N ALA A 77 -6.48 -8.92 -3.37
CA ALA A 77 -6.77 -10.04 -2.49
C ALA A 77 -5.47 -10.85 -2.27
N PRO A 78 -5.26 -11.41 -1.06
CA PRO A 78 -4.14 -12.31 -0.82
C PRO A 78 -4.22 -13.49 -1.79
N THR A 79 -3.06 -14.02 -2.16
CA THR A 79 -3.01 -15.26 -2.92
C THR A 79 -3.50 -16.41 -2.05
N PRO A 80 -4.39 -17.29 -2.54
CA PRO A 80 -4.84 -18.47 -1.80
C PRO A 80 -3.67 -19.34 -1.31
N PRO A 81 -3.86 -20.11 -0.22
CA PRO A 81 -2.84 -21.03 0.27
C PRO A 81 -2.43 -22.03 -0.83
N GLY A 82 -1.13 -22.30 -0.93
CA GLY A 82 -0.59 -23.26 -1.91
C GLY A 82 -0.41 -22.76 -3.35
N PHE A 83 -0.94 -21.59 -3.74
CA PHE A 83 -0.87 -21.08 -5.12
C PHE A 83 0.56 -20.97 -5.69
N TRP A 84 1.54 -20.62 -4.85
CA TRP A 84 2.95 -20.46 -5.23
C TRP A 84 3.81 -21.72 -5.03
N ARG A 85 3.21 -22.89 -4.75
CA ARG A 85 3.98 -24.13 -4.64
C ARG A 85 4.51 -24.53 -6.02
N VAL A 86 5.82 -24.39 -6.21
CA VAL A 86 6.49 -24.73 -7.47
C VAL A 86 6.75 -26.25 -7.49
N GLY A 87 5.97 -27.00 -8.28
CA GLY A 87 6.11 -28.44 -8.44
C GLY A 87 4.83 -29.12 -8.92
N PHE A 88 4.91 -30.42 -9.22
CA PHE A 88 3.73 -31.25 -9.45
C PHE A 88 3.31 -31.87 -8.11
N PRO A 89 2.19 -31.44 -7.52
CA PRO A 89 1.73 -32.03 -6.27
C PRO A 89 1.34 -33.49 -6.51
N THR A 90 1.52 -34.32 -5.49
CA THR A 90 0.90 -35.64 -5.46
C THR A 90 -0.64 -35.51 -5.45
N SER A 91 -1.35 -36.59 -5.77
CA SER A 91 -2.83 -36.57 -5.77
C SER A 91 -3.42 -36.25 -4.39
N GLN A 92 -2.74 -36.66 -3.31
CA GLN A 92 -3.13 -36.37 -1.92
C GLN A 92 -2.95 -34.87 -1.61
N GLU A 93 -1.78 -34.31 -1.91
CA GLU A 93 -1.50 -32.88 -1.71
C GLU A 93 -2.42 -31.98 -2.55
N LEU A 94 -2.83 -32.43 -3.74
CA LEU A 94 -3.77 -31.71 -4.60
C LEU A 94 -5.15 -31.63 -3.94
N ALA A 95 -5.65 -32.72 -3.37
CA ALA A 95 -6.93 -32.74 -2.66
C ALA A 95 -6.92 -31.79 -1.45
N GLU A 96 -5.85 -31.85 -0.64
CA GLU A 96 -5.68 -30.94 0.51
C GLU A 96 -5.63 -29.48 0.08
N THR A 97 -4.90 -29.16 -0.99
CA THR A 97 -4.80 -27.79 -1.51
C THR A 97 -6.16 -27.27 -1.98
N ASN A 98 -6.95 -28.12 -2.65
CA ASN A 98 -8.30 -27.77 -3.09
C ASN A 98 -9.22 -27.49 -1.89
N GLU A 99 -9.18 -28.33 -0.86
CA GLU A 99 -9.96 -28.13 0.37
C GLU A 99 -9.57 -26.83 1.09
N GLN A 100 -8.28 -26.55 1.22
CA GLN A 100 -7.77 -25.31 1.80
C GLN A 100 -8.21 -24.08 0.99
N SER A 101 -8.19 -24.17 -0.35
CA SER A 101 -8.67 -23.08 -1.21
C SER A 101 -10.17 -22.83 -1.01
N LEU A 102 -10.99 -23.88 -0.90
CA LEU A 102 -12.44 -23.75 -0.64
C LEU A 102 -12.72 -23.16 0.74
N GLN A 103 -11.97 -23.57 1.77
CA GLN A 103 -12.09 -23.00 3.12
C GLN A 103 -11.70 -21.52 3.12
N TYR A 104 -10.61 -21.17 2.44
CA TYR A 104 -10.16 -19.79 2.29
C TYR A 104 -11.21 -18.93 1.58
N GLU A 105 -11.80 -19.42 0.48
CA GLU A 105 -12.88 -18.73 -0.24
C GLU A 105 -14.14 -18.53 0.62
N LYS A 106 -14.50 -19.52 1.45
CA LYS A 106 -15.63 -19.39 2.39
C LYS A 106 -15.37 -18.39 3.51
N SER A 107 -14.11 -18.24 3.93
CA SER A 107 -13.71 -17.31 4.99
C SER A 107 -13.57 -15.85 4.53
N ARG A 108 -13.65 -15.60 3.22
CA ARG A 108 -13.36 -14.33 2.57
C ARG A 108 -14.63 -13.55 2.25
#